data_AF-A0A3B9TRL2-F1
#
_entry.id   AF-A0A3B9TRL2-F1
#
_cell.length_a   1.000
_cell.length_b   1.000
_cell.length_c   1.000
_cell.angle_alpha   90.00
_cell.angle_beta   90.00
_cell.angle_gamma   90.00
#
_symmetry.space_group_name_H-M   'P 1'
#
loop_
_entity.id
_entity.type
_entity.pdbx_description
1 polymer ?
#
loop_
_entity_poly.entity_id
_entity_poly.type
_entity_poly.pdbx_seq_one_letter_code
_entity_poly.pdbx_strand_id
1 'polypeptide(L)'
;MKKFILRFAVIAAVLAFSATLATAAPLTVKLAYNGPPDAESNAVHAFAVNFAKFVEEGTGGQIKMEFFPDSQLGTEEERMELLMKNGFNQPIINIASFAGVAPVFPEIYASAVPFMFDSYEAAHIFFDSSRYWKRAQETFREKTGALLLEAVEEGGFLAFTNSKRPIHGPDDFKGLRFRAMDEGQIAIYQAFGASGTPIPWTELYMALKTGVVDGQMNPAMYIIIGSLYEVQKYMTLA
;
A
#
# COMPACT_ATOMS: atom_id res chain seq x y z
N MET A 1 31.79 51.20 -38.24
CA MET A 1 32.45 50.08 -37.52
C MET A 1 32.00 49.96 -36.06
N LYS A 2 32.11 51.00 -35.21
CA LYS A 2 31.70 50.94 -33.78
C LYS A 2 30.23 50.54 -33.51
N LYS A 3 29.27 50.98 -34.36
CA LYS A 3 27.84 50.61 -34.23
C LYS A 3 27.53 49.15 -34.63
N PHE A 4 28.37 48.52 -35.44
CA PHE A 4 28.21 47.12 -35.85
C PHE A 4 28.73 46.16 -34.78
N ILE A 5 29.84 46.52 -34.11
CA ILE A 5 30.42 45.78 -32.99
C ILE A 5 29.46 45.78 -31.78
N LEU A 6 28.79 46.91 -31.52
CA LEU A 6 27.82 47.02 -30.42
C LEU A 6 26.56 46.15 -30.63
N ARG A 7 26.11 45.98 -31.89
CA ARG A 7 24.95 45.13 -32.21
C ARG A 7 25.27 43.64 -32.11
N PHE A 8 26.48 43.23 -32.48
CA PHE A 8 26.94 41.84 -32.31
C PHE A 8 27.14 41.46 -30.84
N ALA A 9 27.61 42.39 -30.00
CA ALA A 9 27.78 42.16 -28.56
C ALA A 9 26.43 41.98 -27.83
N VAL A 10 25.38 42.70 -28.23
CA VAL A 10 24.03 42.57 -27.64
C VAL A 10 23.36 41.26 -28.08
N ILE A 11 23.53 40.83 -29.32
CA ILE A 11 22.98 39.55 -29.80
C ILE A 11 23.67 38.36 -29.13
N ALA A 12 25.00 38.42 -28.92
CA ALA A 12 25.73 37.41 -28.18
C ALA A 12 25.35 37.35 -26.68
N ALA A 13 25.04 38.50 -26.06
CA ALA A 13 24.56 38.56 -24.68
C ALA A 13 23.13 37.99 -24.51
N VAL A 14 22.25 38.20 -25.49
CA VAL A 14 20.90 37.62 -25.50
C VAL A 14 20.94 36.11 -25.77
N LEU A 15 21.85 35.64 -26.62
CA LEU A 15 22.07 34.20 -26.86
C LEU A 15 22.71 33.49 -25.66
N ALA A 16 23.60 34.16 -24.91
CA ALA A 16 24.18 33.62 -23.69
C ALA A 16 23.18 33.57 -22.52
N PHE A 17 22.19 34.46 -22.47
CA PHE A 17 21.14 34.45 -21.44
C PHE A 17 20.03 33.43 -21.73
N SER A 18 19.97 32.90 -22.95
CA SER A 18 18.98 31.89 -23.37
C SER A 18 19.41 30.45 -23.02
N ALA A 19 20.67 30.23 -22.61
CA ALA A 19 21.25 28.90 -22.41
C ALA A 19 21.26 28.42 -20.95
N THR A 20 20.70 29.18 -20.01
CA THR A 20 20.49 28.73 -18.62
C THR A 20 19.01 28.72 -18.28
N LEU A 21 18.23 27.93 -19.02
CA LEU A 21 17.08 27.26 -18.39
C LEU A 21 17.68 26.27 -17.40
N ALA A 22 17.91 26.74 -16.17
CA ALA A 22 18.17 25.86 -15.05
C ALA A 22 16.95 24.94 -14.93
N THR A 23 17.03 23.73 -15.51
CA THR A 23 16.09 22.67 -15.22
C THR A 23 16.20 22.43 -13.72
N ALA A 24 15.19 22.84 -12.96
CA ALA A 24 15.13 22.57 -11.53
C ALA A 24 15.40 21.08 -11.30
N ALA A 25 16.18 20.74 -10.28
CA ALA A 25 16.44 19.34 -9.95
C ALA A 25 15.10 18.61 -9.78
N PRO A 26 14.95 17.37 -10.29
CA PRO A 26 13.72 16.62 -10.13
C PRO A 26 13.32 16.52 -8.66
N LEU A 27 12.02 16.63 -8.40
CA LEU A 27 11.47 16.37 -7.08
C LEU A 27 11.51 14.86 -6.82
N THR A 28 12.31 14.45 -5.85
CA THR A 28 12.32 13.06 -5.37
C THR A 28 11.18 12.86 -4.36
N VAL A 29 10.33 11.87 -4.63
CA VAL A 29 9.23 11.43 -3.76
C VAL A 29 9.56 10.05 -3.24
N LYS A 30 9.50 9.85 -1.92
CA LYS A 30 9.68 8.52 -1.32
C LYS A 30 8.46 7.66 -1.59
N LEU A 31 8.64 6.41 -2.00
CA LEU A 31 7.58 5.45 -2.23
C LEU A 31 7.77 4.26 -1.28
N ALA A 32 6.98 4.24 -0.21
CA ALA A 32 7.10 3.26 0.88
C ALA A 32 6.02 2.17 0.77
N TYR A 33 6.41 0.92 0.93
CA TYR A 33 5.51 -0.23 0.81
C TYR A 33 6.08 -1.50 1.47
N ASN A 34 5.24 -2.52 1.63
CA ASN A 34 5.61 -3.80 2.22
C ASN A 34 6.16 -4.82 1.20
N GLY A 35 6.90 -5.80 1.72
CA GLY A 35 7.42 -6.94 0.95
C GLY A 35 8.65 -6.63 0.10
N PRO A 36 9.29 -7.67 -0.44
CA PRO A 36 10.57 -7.55 -1.15
C PRO A 36 10.42 -6.80 -2.48
N PRO A 37 11.50 -6.19 -2.98
CA PRO A 37 11.53 -5.54 -4.29
C PRO A 37 11.67 -6.56 -5.42
N ASP A 38 10.68 -7.45 -5.55
CA ASP A 38 10.60 -8.49 -6.57
C ASP A 38 9.23 -8.44 -7.25
N ALA A 39 9.21 -8.09 -8.54
CA ALA A 39 7.97 -7.88 -9.29
C ALA A 39 7.29 -9.19 -9.68
N GLU A 40 8.00 -10.32 -9.64
CA GLU A 40 7.42 -11.63 -9.97
C GLU A 40 6.59 -12.18 -8.81
N SER A 41 7.01 -11.92 -7.58
CA SER A 41 6.37 -12.45 -6.37
C SER A 41 5.54 -11.43 -5.59
N ASN A 42 5.94 -10.15 -5.60
CA ASN A 42 5.28 -9.09 -4.85
C ASN A 42 4.52 -8.13 -5.79
N ALA A 43 3.19 -8.27 -5.84
CA ALA A 43 2.33 -7.42 -6.66
C ALA A 43 2.37 -5.94 -6.24
N VAL A 44 2.62 -5.63 -4.97
CA VAL A 44 2.81 -4.25 -4.50
C VAL A 44 4.07 -3.63 -5.12
N HIS A 45 5.15 -4.40 -5.25
CA HIS A 45 6.35 -3.95 -5.94
C HIS A 45 6.10 -3.76 -7.44
N ALA A 46 5.37 -4.69 -8.07
CA ALA A 46 4.98 -4.55 -9.47
C ALA A 46 4.15 -3.27 -9.71
N PHE A 47 3.21 -2.95 -8.82
CA PHE A 47 2.49 -1.67 -8.85
C PHE A 47 3.45 -0.49 -8.67
N ALA A 48 4.31 -0.51 -7.65
CA ALA A 48 5.22 0.59 -7.33
C ALA A 48 6.12 0.96 -8.53
N VAL A 49 6.70 -0.05 -9.20
CA VAL A 49 7.57 0.14 -10.37
C VAL A 49 6.80 0.75 -11.54
N ASN A 50 5.61 0.25 -11.83
CA ASN A 50 4.78 0.79 -12.92
C ASN A 50 4.28 2.20 -12.61
N PHE A 51 3.84 2.45 -11.37
CA PHE A 51 3.43 3.76 -10.92
C PHE A 51 4.56 4.79 -11.04
N ALA A 52 5.77 4.44 -10.58
CA ALA A 52 6.94 5.30 -10.72
C ALA A 52 7.26 5.63 -12.18
N LYS A 53 7.21 4.63 -13.07
CA LYS A 53 7.38 4.81 -14.51
C LYS A 53 6.35 5.79 -15.09
N PHE A 54 5.07 5.58 -14.81
CA PHE A 54 4.01 6.45 -15.33
C PHE A 54 4.09 7.87 -14.78
N VAL A 55 4.51 8.06 -13.53
CA VAL A 55 4.76 9.40 -12.97
C VAL A 55 5.97 10.06 -13.63
N GLU A 56 7.08 9.35 -13.83
CA GLU A 56 8.24 9.91 -14.51
C GLU A 56 7.90 10.32 -15.95
N GLU A 57 7.21 9.45 -16.71
CA GLU A 57 6.75 9.72 -18.07
C GLU A 57 5.76 10.89 -18.12
N GLY A 58 4.74 10.87 -17.27
CA GLY A 58 3.69 11.88 -17.22
C GLY A 58 4.17 13.26 -16.78
N THR A 59 5.29 13.33 -16.04
CA THR A 59 5.89 14.58 -15.57
C THR A 59 7.11 15.01 -16.39
N GLY A 60 7.48 14.26 -17.43
CA GLY A 60 8.69 14.52 -18.22
C GLY A 60 9.97 14.50 -17.38
N GLY A 61 10.03 13.63 -16.36
CA GLY A 61 11.17 13.48 -15.47
C GLY A 61 11.25 14.48 -14.31
N GLN A 62 10.24 15.35 -14.13
CA GLN A 62 10.22 16.33 -13.03
C GLN A 62 9.94 15.71 -11.66
N ILE A 63 9.27 14.55 -11.62
CA ILE A 63 9.06 13.77 -10.40
C ILE A 63 9.74 12.42 -10.56
N LYS A 64 10.53 12.03 -9.55
CA LYS A 64 11.18 10.72 -9.47
C LYS A 64 10.81 10.03 -8.18
N MET A 65 10.57 8.72 -8.25
CA MET A 65 10.26 7.92 -7.07
C MET A 65 11.54 7.27 -6.52
N GLU A 66 11.74 7.37 -5.21
CA GLU A 66 12.76 6.63 -4.46
C GLU A 66 12.06 5.50 -3.70
N PHE A 67 12.42 4.25 -3.98
CA PHE A 67 11.71 3.08 -3.44
C PHE A 67 12.21 2.70 -2.04
N PHE A 68 11.25 2.44 -1.15
CA PHE A 68 11.48 1.90 0.19
C PHE A 68 10.61 0.64 0.40
N PRO A 69 11.02 -0.52 -0.16
CA PRO A 69 10.34 -1.80 0.02
C PRO A 69 10.51 -2.32 1.45
N ASP A 70 10.06 -3.55 1.71
CA ASP A 70 10.30 -4.32 2.94
C ASP A 70 9.87 -3.60 4.23
N SER A 71 8.95 -2.64 4.13
CA SER A 71 8.60 -1.77 5.26
C SER A 71 9.82 -1.08 5.89
N GLN A 72 10.83 -0.73 5.08
CA GLN A 72 12.09 -0.11 5.54
C GLN A 72 11.91 1.19 6.32
N LEU A 73 10.82 1.92 6.06
CA LEU A 73 10.49 3.17 6.76
C LEU A 73 9.61 2.97 8.00
N GLY A 74 9.42 1.73 8.45
CA GLY A 74 8.69 1.40 9.66
C GLY A 74 7.42 0.60 9.42
N THR A 75 6.73 0.34 10.53
CA THR A 75 5.41 -0.28 10.60
C THR A 75 4.35 0.52 9.85
N GLU A 76 3.18 -0.07 9.66
CA GLU A 76 2.05 0.58 8.98
C GLU A 76 1.65 1.91 9.62
N GLU A 77 1.58 1.95 10.95
CA GLU A 77 1.27 3.18 11.71
C GLU A 77 2.38 4.23 11.53
N GLU A 78 3.65 3.86 11.69
CA GLU A 78 4.79 4.78 11.50
C GLU A 78 4.83 5.36 10.08
N ARG A 79 4.56 4.55 9.04
CA ARG A 79 4.50 5.05 7.65
C ARG A 79 3.34 6.00 7.42
N MET A 80 2.21 5.78 8.09
CA MET A 80 1.07 6.71 8.05
C MET A 80 1.35 8.00 8.82
N GLU A 81 2.04 7.94 9.95
CA GLU A 81 2.53 9.12 10.65
C GLU A 81 3.51 9.93 9.78
N LEU A 82 4.44 9.26 9.10
CA LEU A 82 5.36 9.89 8.15
C LEU A 82 4.60 10.57 7.00
N LEU A 83 3.54 9.94 6.47
CA LEU A 83 2.69 10.48 5.42
C LEU A 83 1.95 11.75 5.87
N MET A 84 1.38 11.75 7.08
CA MET A 84 0.58 12.87 7.60
C MET A 84 1.42 14.01 8.19
N LYS A 85 2.73 13.78 8.42
CA LYS A 85 3.60 14.77 9.05
C LYS A 85 3.88 15.95 8.13
N ASN A 86 3.25 17.08 8.45
CA ASN A 86 3.52 18.36 7.80
C ASN A 86 4.96 18.84 8.05
N GLY A 87 5.59 19.42 7.02
CA GLY A 87 6.90 20.06 7.11
C GLY A 87 8.11 19.14 6.89
N PHE A 88 7.91 17.89 6.47
CA PHE A 88 9.02 17.11 5.91
C PHE A 88 9.45 17.73 4.57
N ASN A 89 10.75 18.02 4.43
CA ASN A 89 11.33 18.58 3.20
C ASN A 89 11.29 17.61 2.00
N GLN A 90 10.74 16.41 2.15
CA GLN A 90 10.58 15.45 1.06
C GLN A 90 9.18 14.82 1.07
N PRO A 91 8.46 14.84 -0.06
CA PRO A 91 7.16 14.20 -0.21
C PRO A 91 7.29 12.67 -0.12
N ILE A 92 6.22 12.03 0.34
CA ILE A 92 6.11 10.57 0.48
C ILE A 92 4.77 10.09 -0.08
N ILE A 93 4.80 8.92 -0.71
CA ILE A 93 3.65 8.10 -1.05
C ILE A 93 3.81 6.79 -0.27
N ASN A 94 2.75 6.37 0.42
CA ASN A 94 2.70 5.13 1.16
C ASN A 94 1.66 4.22 0.52
N ILE A 95 2.06 3.03 0.08
CA ILE A 95 1.12 1.95 -0.26
C ILE A 95 0.82 1.24 1.05
N ALA A 96 -0.33 1.57 1.64
CA ALA A 96 -0.71 1.19 2.99
C ALA A 96 -1.71 0.03 3.01
N SER A 97 -1.67 -0.78 4.06
CA SER A 97 -2.73 -1.76 4.35
C SER A 97 -3.76 -1.20 5.34
N PHE A 98 -4.82 -1.95 5.63
CA PHE A 98 -5.82 -1.55 6.64
C PHE A 98 -5.20 -1.32 8.02
N ALA A 99 -4.11 -2.02 8.37
CA ALA A 99 -3.42 -1.81 9.64
C ALA A 99 -2.90 -0.37 9.81
N GLY A 100 -2.58 0.33 8.73
CA GLY A 100 -2.15 1.74 8.77
C GLY A 100 -3.29 2.72 8.58
N VAL A 101 -4.20 2.43 7.65
CA VAL A 101 -5.28 3.38 7.27
C VAL A 101 -6.40 3.41 8.31
N ALA A 102 -6.81 2.25 8.82
CA ALA A 102 -8.00 2.16 9.66
C ALA A 102 -7.90 2.91 11.02
N PRO A 103 -6.74 2.98 11.69
CA PRO A 103 -6.60 3.79 12.92
C PRO A 103 -6.91 5.28 12.73
N VAL A 104 -6.64 5.84 11.54
CA VAL A 104 -6.86 7.27 11.23
C VAL A 104 -8.14 7.52 10.43
N PHE A 105 -8.65 6.49 9.75
CA PHE A 105 -9.84 6.54 8.91
C PHE A 105 -10.63 5.22 8.99
N PRO A 106 -11.31 4.95 10.12
CA PRO A 106 -12.01 3.67 10.34
C PRO A 106 -13.20 3.46 9.40
N GLU A 107 -13.72 4.51 8.77
CA GLU A 107 -14.78 4.38 7.77
C GLU A 107 -14.39 3.45 6.62
N ILE A 108 -13.09 3.29 6.33
CA ILE A 108 -12.55 2.35 5.33
C ILE A 108 -13.08 0.92 5.51
N TYR A 109 -13.42 0.49 6.73
CA TYR A 109 -13.93 -0.86 6.98
C TYR A 109 -15.24 -1.16 6.25
N ALA A 110 -16.01 -0.14 5.85
CA ALA A 110 -17.23 -0.38 5.09
C ALA A 110 -16.96 -0.90 3.66
N SER A 111 -15.71 -0.83 3.17
CA SER A 111 -15.29 -1.48 1.91
C SER A 111 -14.75 -2.91 2.12
N ALA A 112 -14.73 -3.42 3.35
CA ALA A 112 -14.17 -4.72 3.72
C ALA A 112 -15.23 -5.67 4.32
N VAL A 113 -16.50 -5.43 4.02
CA VAL A 113 -17.58 -6.30 4.48
C VAL A 113 -17.41 -7.69 3.83
N PRO A 114 -17.45 -8.80 4.60
CA PRO A 114 -17.31 -10.13 4.04
C PRO A 114 -18.33 -10.40 2.90
N PHE A 115 -17.85 -10.94 1.79
CA PHE A 115 -18.63 -11.22 0.58
C PHE A 115 -19.30 -10.00 -0.09
N MET A 116 -18.79 -8.79 0.14
CA MET A 116 -19.32 -7.56 -0.47
C MET A 116 -19.24 -7.55 -2.00
N PHE A 117 -18.21 -8.18 -2.57
CA PHE A 117 -17.98 -8.24 -4.01
C PHE A 117 -18.05 -9.69 -4.49
N ASP A 118 -18.82 -9.92 -5.55
CA ASP A 118 -18.98 -11.24 -6.20
C ASP A 118 -17.97 -11.48 -7.34
N SER A 119 -17.18 -10.46 -7.67
CA SER A 119 -16.22 -10.45 -8.77
C SER A 119 -15.21 -9.31 -8.61
N TYR A 120 -14.07 -9.44 -9.28
CA TYR A 120 -13.08 -8.36 -9.36
C TYR A 120 -13.65 -7.11 -10.04
N GLU A 121 -14.45 -7.28 -11.09
CA GLU A 121 -15.08 -6.17 -11.81
C GLU A 121 -16.02 -5.35 -10.91
N ALA A 122 -16.80 -6.01 -10.04
CA ALA A 122 -17.63 -5.31 -9.06
C ALA A 122 -16.78 -4.48 -8.07
N ALA A 123 -15.64 -5.02 -7.62
CA ALA A 123 -14.71 -4.28 -6.77
C ALA A 123 -14.07 -3.09 -7.51
N HIS A 124 -13.63 -3.28 -8.76
CA HIS A 124 -13.06 -2.20 -9.59
C HIS A 124 -14.07 -1.06 -9.76
N ILE A 125 -15.30 -1.36 -10.17
CA ILE A 125 -16.36 -0.34 -10.31
C ILE A 125 -16.59 0.40 -8.99
N PHE A 126 -16.56 -0.31 -7.85
CA PHE A 126 -16.76 0.29 -6.55
C PHE A 126 -15.64 1.28 -6.19
N PHE A 127 -14.38 0.87 -6.28
CA PHE A 127 -13.24 1.73 -5.93
C PHE A 127 -13.07 2.85 -6.97
N ASP A 128 -13.18 2.59 -8.26
CA ASP A 128 -12.94 3.61 -9.29
C ASP A 128 -14.03 4.69 -9.35
N SER A 129 -15.28 4.33 -9.05
CA SER A 129 -16.42 5.18 -9.46
C SER A 129 -17.51 5.39 -8.41
N SER A 130 -17.54 4.61 -7.33
CA SER A 130 -18.66 4.70 -6.38
C SER A 130 -18.70 6.04 -5.64
N ARG A 131 -19.92 6.46 -5.29
CA ARG A 131 -20.14 7.65 -4.43
C ARG A 131 -19.51 7.48 -3.05
N TYR A 132 -19.50 6.25 -2.53
CA TYR A 132 -18.91 5.95 -1.23
C TYR A 132 -17.40 6.18 -1.28
N TRP A 133 -16.68 5.61 -2.26
CA TRP A 133 -15.23 5.74 -2.33
C TRP A 133 -14.78 7.18 -2.57
N LYS A 134 -15.46 7.92 -3.46
CA LYS A 134 -15.22 9.35 -3.64
C LYS A 134 -15.38 10.14 -2.34
N ARG A 135 -16.45 9.87 -1.59
CA ARG A 135 -16.67 10.51 -0.28
C ARG A 135 -15.61 10.09 0.74
N ALA A 136 -15.13 8.85 0.67
CA ALA A 136 -14.07 8.35 1.52
C ALA A 136 -12.74 9.08 1.25
N GLN A 137 -12.36 9.27 -0.02
CA GLN A 137 -11.18 10.05 -0.41
C GLN A 137 -11.24 11.50 0.11
N GLU A 138 -12.40 12.17 -0.04
CA GLU A 138 -12.62 13.52 0.50
C GLU A 138 -12.47 13.55 2.03
N THR A 139 -13.14 12.62 2.71
CA THR A 139 -13.18 12.56 4.18
C THR A 139 -11.81 12.21 4.76
N PHE A 140 -11.08 11.30 4.11
CA PHE A 140 -9.70 10.96 4.48
C PHE A 140 -8.82 12.22 4.43
N ARG A 141 -8.93 13.02 3.37
CA ARG A 141 -8.20 14.29 3.25
C ARG A 141 -8.59 15.29 4.32
N GLU A 142 -9.88 15.47 4.59
CA GLU A 142 -10.38 16.38 5.63
C GLU A 142 -9.82 16.00 7.02
N LYS A 143 -9.72 14.71 7.34
CA LYS A 143 -9.25 14.22 8.63
C LYS A 143 -7.73 14.23 8.79
N THR A 144 -7.00 13.85 7.75
CA THR A 144 -5.56 13.55 7.85
C THR A 144 -4.66 14.60 7.21
N GLY A 145 -5.21 15.43 6.31
CA GLY A 145 -4.44 16.30 5.42
C GLY A 145 -3.74 15.56 4.27
N ALA A 146 -3.70 14.23 4.28
CA ALA A 146 -3.11 13.40 3.23
C ALA A 146 -4.13 13.08 2.12
N LEU A 147 -3.64 12.64 0.96
CA LEU A 147 -4.49 12.23 -0.17
C LEU A 147 -4.58 10.71 -0.23
N LEU A 148 -5.80 10.18 -0.25
CA LEU A 148 -6.07 8.80 -0.63
C LEU A 148 -6.22 8.77 -2.16
N LEU A 149 -5.20 8.27 -2.86
CA LEU A 149 -5.17 8.29 -4.33
C LEU A 149 -6.10 7.22 -4.90
N GLU A 150 -5.77 5.94 -4.78
CA GLU A 150 -6.61 4.84 -5.21
C GLU A 150 -6.39 3.58 -4.39
N ALA A 151 -7.31 2.62 -4.54
CA ALA A 151 -7.14 1.25 -4.03
C ALA A 151 -6.23 0.45 -4.98
N VAL A 152 -5.22 -0.23 -4.43
CA VAL A 152 -4.32 -1.09 -5.20
C VAL A 152 -4.76 -2.54 -5.02
N GLU A 153 -5.12 -3.21 -6.11
CA GLU A 153 -5.32 -4.66 -6.10
C GLU A 153 -3.96 -5.36 -6.18
N GLU A 154 -3.57 -6.02 -5.09
CA GLU A 154 -2.26 -6.68 -4.95
C GLU A 154 -2.38 -8.20 -4.70
N GLY A 155 -3.60 -8.72 -4.71
CA GLY A 155 -3.87 -10.14 -4.58
C GLY A 155 -5.32 -10.46 -4.93
N GLY A 156 -5.62 -11.75 -5.02
CA GLY A 156 -7.00 -12.22 -5.19
C GLY A 156 -7.84 -12.04 -3.92
N PHE A 157 -9.03 -12.64 -3.90
CA PHE A 157 -9.81 -12.74 -2.66
C PHE A 157 -9.03 -13.48 -1.56
N LEU A 158 -9.28 -13.09 -0.31
CA LEU A 158 -8.56 -13.62 0.85
C LEU A 158 -8.89 -15.10 1.08
N ALA A 159 -7.88 -15.85 1.49
CA ALA A 159 -8.00 -17.22 1.96
C ALA A 159 -7.61 -17.31 3.44
N PHE A 160 -8.11 -18.33 4.13
CA PHE A 160 -7.65 -18.66 5.47
C PHE A 160 -6.56 -19.71 5.42
N THR A 161 -5.53 -19.59 6.27
CA THR A 161 -4.58 -20.68 6.52
C THR A 161 -4.49 -20.97 8.01
N ASN A 162 -4.23 -22.23 8.36
CA ASN A 162 -3.90 -22.61 9.73
C ASN A 162 -3.01 -23.87 9.80
N SER A 163 -2.42 -24.14 10.97
CA SER A 163 -1.58 -25.31 11.23
C SER A 163 -2.28 -26.45 11.97
N LYS A 164 -3.54 -26.28 12.41
CA LYS A 164 -4.24 -27.18 13.34
C LYS A 164 -5.14 -28.19 12.64
N ARG A 165 -6.04 -27.74 11.76
CA ARG A 165 -7.06 -28.59 11.13
C ARG A 165 -7.63 -27.97 9.84
N PRO A 166 -8.22 -28.77 8.94
CA PRO A 166 -9.05 -28.26 7.86
C PRO A 166 -10.18 -27.36 8.39
N ILE A 167 -10.57 -26.36 7.62
CA ILE A 167 -11.73 -25.49 7.87
C ILE A 167 -12.66 -25.64 6.68
N HIS A 168 -13.89 -26.09 6.92
CA HIS A 168 -14.93 -26.23 5.90
C HIS A 168 -16.13 -25.33 6.18
N GLY A 169 -16.21 -24.75 7.37
CA GLY A 169 -17.20 -23.73 7.72
C GLY A 169 -16.87 -23.00 9.03
N PRO A 170 -17.70 -22.04 9.44
CA PRO A 170 -17.47 -21.21 10.61
C PRO A 170 -17.23 -22.00 11.91
N ASP A 171 -17.91 -23.14 12.09
CA ASP A 171 -17.77 -23.95 13.31
C ASP A 171 -16.34 -24.49 13.54
N ASP A 172 -15.56 -24.69 12.46
CA ASP A 172 -14.19 -25.20 12.56
C ASP A 172 -13.21 -24.18 13.14
N PHE A 173 -13.58 -22.90 13.20
CA PHE A 173 -12.78 -21.83 13.81
C PHE A 173 -12.80 -21.88 15.34
N LYS A 174 -13.78 -22.54 15.96
CA LYS A 174 -13.98 -22.51 17.42
C LYS A 174 -12.71 -22.88 18.19
N GLY A 175 -12.26 -21.95 19.04
CA GLY A 175 -11.07 -22.12 19.87
C GLY A 175 -9.73 -22.04 19.12
N LEU A 176 -9.71 -21.69 17.82
CA LEU A 176 -8.48 -21.31 17.14
C LEU A 176 -8.09 -19.87 17.51
N ARG A 177 -6.78 -19.61 17.51
CA ARG A 177 -6.22 -18.27 17.67
C ARG A 177 -5.71 -17.80 16.32
N PHE A 178 -6.32 -16.78 15.73
CA PHE A 178 -5.87 -16.23 14.47
C PHE A 178 -5.10 -14.94 14.67
N ARG A 179 -4.07 -14.73 13.86
CA ARG A 179 -3.49 -13.41 13.68
C ARG A 179 -4.47 -12.53 12.94
N ALA A 180 -4.64 -11.32 13.45
CA ALA A 180 -5.34 -10.23 12.78
C ALA A 180 -4.34 -9.19 12.27
N MET A 181 -4.63 -8.65 11.09
CA MET A 181 -4.01 -7.43 10.58
C MET A 181 -4.54 -6.19 11.31
N ASP A 182 -5.85 -6.19 11.58
CA ASP A 182 -6.61 -5.04 12.04
C ASP A 182 -7.86 -5.49 12.81
N GLU A 183 -8.60 -4.54 13.39
CA GLU A 183 -9.81 -4.79 14.18
C GLU A 183 -10.94 -5.44 13.37
N GLY A 184 -11.03 -5.18 12.06
CA GLY A 184 -12.00 -5.82 11.17
C GLY A 184 -11.79 -7.33 11.10
N GLN A 185 -10.53 -7.78 10.98
CA GLN A 185 -10.22 -9.21 11.03
C GLN A 185 -10.51 -9.83 12.42
N ILE A 186 -10.24 -9.11 13.51
CA ILE A 186 -10.59 -9.57 14.86
C ILE A 186 -12.09 -9.84 14.97
N ALA A 187 -12.92 -8.91 14.47
CA ALA A 187 -14.37 -9.06 14.47
C ALA A 187 -14.83 -10.29 13.67
N ILE A 188 -14.24 -10.55 12.50
CA ILE A 188 -14.53 -11.75 11.69
C ILE A 188 -14.20 -13.02 12.48
N TYR A 189 -13.02 -13.10 13.11
CA TYR A 189 -12.62 -14.29 13.87
C TYR A 189 -13.54 -14.55 15.06
N GLN A 190 -13.90 -13.49 15.81
CA GLN A 190 -14.83 -13.59 16.94
C GLN A 190 -16.21 -14.06 16.49
N ALA A 191 -16.70 -13.58 15.34
CA ALA A 191 -17.97 -14.03 14.77
C ALA A 191 -17.98 -15.54 14.44
N PHE A 192 -16.81 -16.15 14.18
CA PHE A 192 -16.66 -17.59 13.96
C PHE A 192 -16.26 -18.37 15.23
N GLY A 193 -16.18 -17.72 16.39
CA GLY A 193 -15.80 -18.35 17.66
C GLY A 193 -14.30 -18.61 17.84
N ALA A 194 -13.46 -17.98 17.02
CA ALA A 194 -12.01 -17.88 17.21
C ALA A 194 -11.65 -16.61 17.99
N SER A 195 -10.41 -16.52 18.47
CA SER A 195 -9.84 -15.27 18.97
C SER A 195 -8.92 -14.63 17.93
N GLY A 196 -8.93 -13.30 17.81
CA GLY A 196 -7.98 -12.54 17.01
C GLY A 196 -6.87 -11.92 17.87
N THR A 197 -5.64 -11.87 17.35
CA THR A 197 -4.53 -11.12 17.97
C THR A 197 -3.83 -10.26 16.91
N PRO A 198 -3.73 -8.93 17.10
CA PRO A 198 -3.03 -8.07 16.14
C PRO A 198 -1.54 -8.38 16.18
N ILE A 199 -0.96 -8.70 15.03
CA ILE A 199 0.48 -8.94 14.88
C ILE A 199 0.95 -8.30 13.56
N PRO A 200 2.00 -7.46 13.58
CA PRO A 200 2.57 -6.88 12.36
C PRO A 200 2.94 -7.94 11.31
N TRP A 201 2.82 -7.58 10.03
CA TRP A 201 3.16 -8.47 8.91
C TRP A 201 4.57 -9.06 9.03
N THR A 202 5.54 -8.23 9.43
CA THR A 202 6.96 -8.58 9.58
C THR A 202 7.22 -9.61 10.68
N GLU A 203 6.29 -9.79 11.62
CA GLU A 203 6.40 -10.73 12.74
C GLU A 203 5.57 -12.00 12.53
N LEU A 204 4.67 -12.00 11.52
CA LEU A 204 3.67 -13.03 11.30
C LEU A 204 4.26 -14.43 11.15
N TYR A 205 5.29 -14.59 10.33
CA TYR A 205 5.91 -15.90 10.10
C TYR A 205 6.38 -16.52 11.41
N MET A 206 7.07 -15.74 12.25
CA MET A 206 7.57 -16.23 13.54
C MET A 206 6.44 -16.50 14.53
N ALA A 207 5.38 -15.68 14.54
CA ALA A 207 4.21 -15.91 15.38
C ALA A 207 3.48 -17.22 15.03
N LEU A 208 3.38 -17.56 13.74
CA LEU A 208 2.83 -18.84 13.28
C LEU A 208 3.78 -20.01 13.60
N LYS A 209 5.07 -19.86 13.31
CA LYS A 209 6.10 -20.88 13.53
C LYS A 209 6.21 -21.33 14.99
N THR A 210 6.11 -20.37 15.90
CA THR A 210 6.22 -20.60 17.35
C THR A 210 4.89 -20.96 18.01
N GLY A 211 3.78 -20.90 17.26
CA GLY A 211 2.45 -21.23 17.76
C GLY A 211 1.84 -20.19 18.71
N VAL A 212 2.27 -18.92 18.60
CA VAL A 212 1.57 -17.79 19.24
C VAL A 212 0.14 -17.71 18.70
N VAL A 213 0.01 -17.85 17.38
CA VAL A 213 -1.25 -17.98 16.65
C VAL A 213 -1.26 -19.27 15.84
N ASP A 214 -2.45 -19.79 15.58
CA ASP A 214 -2.69 -21.03 14.84
C ASP A 214 -2.87 -20.78 13.34
N GLY A 215 -3.38 -19.60 12.96
CA GLY A 215 -3.72 -19.26 11.59
C GLY A 215 -3.78 -17.76 11.31
N GLN A 216 -4.09 -17.41 10.06
CA GLN A 216 -4.21 -16.05 9.54
C GLN A 216 -5.13 -16.02 8.30
N MET A 217 -5.46 -14.83 7.79
CA MET A 217 -6.10 -14.66 6.49
C MET A 217 -5.30 -13.71 5.60
N ASN A 218 -5.15 -14.06 4.31
CA ASN A 218 -4.50 -13.27 3.27
C ASN A 218 -4.77 -13.88 1.88
N PRO A 219 -4.63 -13.13 0.78
CA PRO A 219 -4.56 -13.73 -0.55
C PRO A 219 -3.32 -14.63 -0.70
N ALA A 220 -3.36 -15.50 -1.71
CA ALA A 220 -2.27 -16.43 -2.03
C ALA A 220 -0.91 -15.73 -2.21
N MET A 221 -0.90 -14.51 -2.76
CA MET A 221 0.30 -13.70 -2.96
C MET A 221 1.08 -13.52 -1.64
N TYR A 222 0.42 -13.04 -0.58
CA TYR A 222 1.07 -12.89 0.73
C TYR A 222 1.50 -14.20 1.36
N ILE A 223 0.68 -15.26 1.22
CA ILE A 223 1.05 -16.59 1.72
C ILE A 223 2.37 -17.06 1.10
N ILE A 224 2.60 -16.74 -0.18
CA ILE A 224 3.83 -17.06 -0.91
C ILE A 224 4.99 -16.16 -0.47
N ILE A 225 4.87 -14.84 -0.55
CA ILE A 225 6.01 -13.93 -0.26
C ILE A 225 6.43 -13.98 1.21
N GLY A 226 5.50 -14.29 2.12
CA GLY A 226 5.80 -14.51 3.54
C GLY A 226 6.33 -15.90 3.84
N SER A 227 6.44 -16.79 2.84
CA SER A 227 6.78 -18.21 3.01
C SER A 227 5.89 -18.91 4.05
N LEU A 228 4.62 -18.47 4.18
CA LEU A 228 3.74 -18.94 5.24
C LEU A 228 3.35 -20.41 5.07
N TYR A 229 3.44 -20.93 3.84
CA TYR A 229 3.24 -22.35 3.54
C TYR A 229 4.24 -23.28 4.26
N GLU A 230 5.38 -22.79 4.72
CA GLU A 230 6.32 -23.58 5.53
C GLU A 230 5.79 -23.86 6.94
N VAL A 231 4.91 -22.99 7.45
CA VAL A 231 4.42 -22.98 8.84
C VAL A 231 2.90 -23.12 8.92
N GLN A 232 2.23 -23.34 7.79
CA GLN A 232 0.79 -23.50 7.65
C GLN A 232 0.50 -24.72 6.79
N LYS A 233 -0.42 -25.57 7.26
CA LYS A 233 -0.69 -26.88 6.63
C LYS A 233 -1.99 -26.90 5.83
N TYR A 234 -2.98 -26.13 6.27
CA TYR A 234 -4.31 -26.12 5.68
C TYR A 234 -4.59 -24.74 5.11
N MET A 235 -5.10 -24.70 3.88
CA MET A 235 -5.59 -23.49 3.22
C MET A 235 -7.05 -23.70 2.85
N THR A 236 -7.88 -22.71 3.13
CA THR A 236 -9.32 -22.68 2.81
C THR A 236 -9.57 -21.49 1.90
N LEU A 237 -10.04 -21.78 0.69
CA LEU A 237 -10.53 -20.75 -0.22
C LEU A 237 -11.92 -20.34 0.27
N ALA A 238 -12.05 -19.08 0.67
CA ALA A 238 -13.26 -18.52 1.26
C ALA A 238 -14.27 -18.11 0.20
#